data_AF-A0A7X9GBC8-F1
#
_entry.id   AF-A0A7X9GBC8-F1
#
_cell.length_a   1.000
_cell.length_b   1.000
_cell.length_c   1.000
_cell.angle_alpha   90.00
_cell.angle_beta   90.00
_cell.angle_gamma   90.00
#
_symmetry.space_group_name_H-M   'P 1'
#
loop_
_entity.id
_entity.type
_entity.pdbx_description
1 polymer ?
#
loop_
_entity_poly.entity_id
_entity_poly.type
_entity_poly.pdbx_seq_one_letter_code
_entity_poly.pdbx_strand_id
1 'polypeptide(L)'
;LDYDFLTELLAYEKTNGHVTWVLGPACAFDIDSRRAFCKLIKGGYVDSILAGNALATHDIEASLFNTGLGQDIRSQRSQPNGHYHHLDAINITRHNGGIKELVEKGIINDGIMYECIKNNIPFVLTGSIRDDGPLPEVYGDAYIGQNKMREQIRKSTTVICMATMLHSIATGNMTPSFRVLEDKTIRPLYFYSVDISEFVVNKLVDRGSLTVKTIVTNIQDFIVNISKRLG
;
A
#
# COMPACT_ATOMS: atom_id res chain seq x y z
N LEU A 1 5.79 4.64 -22.37
CA LEU A 1 4.39 4.60 -22.85
C LEU A 1 3.35 4.46 -21.73
N ASP A 2 3.60 3.76 -20.60
CA ASP A 2 2.57 3.63 -19.55
C ASP A 2 2.67 4.64 -18.39
N TYR A 3 3.88 5.15 -18.08
CA TYR A 3 4.07 6.12 -16.99
C TYR A 3 3.40 7.49 -17.27
N ASP A 4 3.44 7.97 -18.51
CA ASP A 4 2.84 9.27 -18.88
C ASP A 4 1.32 9.19 -18.71
N PHE A 5 0.69 8.17 -19.30
CA PHE A 5 -0.74 7.92 -19.15
C PHE A 5 -1.15 7.70 -17.70
N LEU A 6 -0.39 6.90 -16.93
CA LEU A 6 -0.70 6.70 -15.51
C LEU A 6 -0.58 8.00 -14.69
N THR A 7 0.39 8.85 -15.02
CA THR A 7 0.54 10.17 -14.38
C THR A 7 -0.66 11.06 -14.70
N GLU A 8 -1.06 11.15 -15.96
CA GLU A 8 -2.24 11.91 -16.40
C GLU A 8 -3.53 11.37 -15.75
N LEU A 9 -3.66 10.04 -15.68
CA LEU A 9 -4.77 9.37 -15.01
C LEU A 9 -4.82 9.74 -13.53
N LEU A 10 -3.71 9.62 -12.79
CA LEU A 10 -3.67 9.95 -11.37
C LEU A 10 -3.97 11.44 -11.12
N ALA A 11 -3.50 12.34 -12.01
CA ALA A 11 -3.84 13.75 -11.96
C ALA A 11 -5.35 14.00 -12.15
N TYR A 12 -6.00 13.25 -13.04
CA TYR A 12 -7.45 13.30 -13.24
C TYR A 12 -8.21 12.70 -12.04
N GLU A 13 -7.83 11.51 -11.56
CA GLU A 13 -8.51 10.79 -10.48
C GLU A 13 -8.52 11.58 -9.17
N LYS A 14 -7.48 12.38 -8.90
CA LYS A 14 -7.39 13.25 -7.72
C LYS A 14 -8.64 14.10 -7.45
N THR A 15 -9.40 14.45 -8.49
CA THR A 15 -10.66 15.22 -8.35
C THR A 15 -11.88 14.51 -8.93
N ASN A 16 -11.71 13.38 -9.62
CA ASN A 16 -12.76 12.73 -10.40
C ASN A 16 -12.95 11.25 -10.09
N GLY A 17 -12.28 10.72 -9.05
CA GLY A 17 -12.52 9.36 -8.62
C GLY A 17 -11.81 9.00 -7.33
N HIS A 18 -11.47 7.72 -7.21
CA HIS A 18 -10.97 7.11 -5.98
C HIS A 18 -9.86 6.12 -6.33
N VAL A 19 -8.64 6.42 -5.91
CA VAL A 19 -7.43 5.64 -6.16
C VAL A 19 -7.12 4.76 -4.95
N THR A 20 -7.26 3.45 -5.13
CA THR A 20 -6.89 2.45 -4.11
C THR A 20 -5.53 1.86 -4.42
N TRP A 21 -4.62 1.92 -3.45
CA TRP A 21 -3.30 1.34 -3.55
C TRP A 21 -3.23 0.03 -2.76
N VAL A 22 -2.70 -1.03 -3.38
CA VAL A 22 -2.50 -2.33 -2.74
C VAL A 22 -1.00 -2.55 -2.56
N LEU A 23 -0.54 -2.59 -1.32
CA LEU A 23 0.89 -2.45 -1.03
C LEU A 23 1.46 -3.68 -0.32
N GLY A 24 2.63 -4.12 -0.78
CA GLY A 24 3.46 -5.10 -0.08
C GLY A 24 4.55 -4.44 0.77
N PRO A 25 5.16 -5.19 1.70
CA PRO A 25 6.16 -4.65 2.64
C PRO A 25 7.40 -4.08 1.96
N ALA A 26 7.72 -4.51 0.73
CA ALA A 26 8.85 -3.96 -0.04
C ALA A 26 8.74 -2.44 -0.23
N CYS A 27 7.53 -1.86 -0.19
CA CYS A 27 7.33 -0.42 -0.26
C CYS A 27 7.91 0.35 0.93
N ALA A 28 8.16 -0.31 2.07
CA ALA A 28 8.71 0.30 3.30
C ALA A 28 10.21 0.05 3.51
N PHE A 29 10.84 -0.84 2.73
CA PHE A 29 12.25 -1.24 2.91
C PHE A 29 13.28 -0.28 2.33
N ASP A 30 12.83 0.74 1.59
CA ASP A 30 13.69 1.78 1.02
C ASP A 30 13.14 3.16 1.38
N ILE A 31 14.03 4.05 1.82
CA ILE A 31 13.68 5.39 2.29
C ILE A 31 13.10 6.29 1.19
N ASP A 32 13.54 6.15 -0.05
CA ASP A 32 13.09 7.01 -1.15
C ASP A 32 11.73 6.52 -1.67
N SER A 33 11.51 5.21 -1.75
CA SER A 33 10.20 4.60 -2.00
C SER A 33 9.16 5.04 -0.96
N ARG A 34 9.51 4.91 0.33
CA ARG A 34 8.65 5.29 1.45
C ARG A 34 8.31 6.79 1.41
N ARG A 35 9.30 7.66 1.17
CA ARG A 35 9.09 9.12 1.02
C ARG A 35 8.27 9.48 -0.21
N ALA A 36 8.50 8.83 -1.34
CA ALA A 36 7.72 9.04 -2.55
C ALA A 36 6.25 8.68 -2.33
N PHE A 37 5.96 7.56 -1.66
CA PHE A 37 4.58 7.19 -1.33
C PHE A 37 3.93 8.18 -0.36
N CYS A 38 4.66 8.65 0.66
CA CYS A 38 4.18 9.71 1.56
C CYS A 38 3.82 11.00 0.81
N LYS A 39 4.59 11.38 -0.23
CA LYS A 39 4.28 12.53 -1.08
C LYS A 39 3.00 12.31 -1.87
N LEU A 40 2.74 11.10 -2.37
CA LEU A 40 1.48 10.80 -3.05
C LEU A 40 0.27 10.93 -2.14
N ILE A 41 0.37 10.46 -0.88
CA ILE A 41 -0.68 10.66 0.12
C ILE A 41 -0.95 12.16 0.32
N LYS A 42 0.09 12.95 0.62
CA LYS A 42 -0.03 14.42 0.79
C LYS A 42 -0.56 15.12 -0.45
N GLY A 43 -0.20 14.61 -1.62
CA GLY A 43 -0.61 15.12 -2.92
C GLY A 43 -2.07 14.81 -3.27
N GLY A 44 -2.78 14.00 -2.48
CA GLY A 44 -4.16 13.60 -2.76
C GLY A 44 -4.28 12.56 -3.89
N TYR A 45 -3.25 11.74 -4.09
CA TYR A 45 -3.22 10.68 -5.11
C TYR A 45 -3.51 9.28 -4.52
N VAL A 46 -3.90 9.23 -3.25
CA VAL A 46 -4.16 8.00 -2.49
C VAL A 46 -5.43 8.21 -1.68
N ASP A 47 -6.49 7.49 -2.02
CA ASP A 47 -7.78 7.59 -1.34
C ASP A 47 -8.04 6.42 -0.39
N SER A 48 -7.30 5.31 -0.56
CA SER A 48 -7.33 4.16 0.35
C SER A 48 -6.13 3.24 0.14
N ILE A 49 -5.74 2.53 1.20
CA ILE A 49 -4.67 1.52 1.14
C ILE A 49 -5.19 0.15 1.55
N LEU A 50 -4.85 -0.88 0.78
CA LEU A 50 -5.04 -2.28 1.15
C LEU A 50 -3.67 -2.93 1.34
N ALA A 51 -3.44 -3.54 2.50
CA ALA A 51 -2.16 -4.17 2.82
C ALA A 51 -2.34 -5.28 3.85
N GLY A 52 -1.23 -5.82 4.34
CA GLY A 52 -1.20 -6.74 5.48
C GLY A 52 -0.34 -6.20 6.62
N ASN A 53 -0.29 -6.96 7.72
CA ASN A 53 0.49 -6.65 8.92
C ASN A 53 1.93 -6.22 8.59
N ALA A 54 2.62 -6.98 7.73
CA ALA A 54 4.02 -6.74 7.40
C ALA A 54 4.31 -5.33 6.86
N LEU A 55 3.46 -4.77 6.00
CA LEU A 55 3.70 -3.40 5.50
C LEU A 55 3.66 -2.39 6.65
N ALA A 56 2.60 -2.43 7.45
CA ALA A 56 2.42 -1.47 8.53
C ALA A 56 3.51 -1.63 9.60
N THR A 57 3.84 -2.86 9.97
CA THR A 57 4.92 -3.16 10.92
C THR A 57 6.25 -2.60 10.44
N HIS A 58 6.65 -2.85 9.19
CA HIS A 58 7.95 -2.38 8.69
C HIS A 58 7.97 -0.88 8.38
N ASP A 59 6.83 -0.26 8.08
CA ASP A 59 6.74 1.20 7.98
C ASP A 59 6.90 1.88 9.34
N ILE A 60 6.39 1.27 10.42
CA ILE A 60 6.57 1.72 11.81
C ILE A 60 8.01 1.45 12.28
N GLU A 61 8.56 0.27 11.97
CA GLU A 61 9.97 -0.08 12.23
C GLU A 61 10.91 0.96 11.60
N ALA A 62 10.63 1.35 10.35
CA ALA A 62 11.38 2.38 9.64
C ALA A 62 11.32 3.74 10.36
N SER A 63 10.18 4.13 10.91
CA SER A 63 10.06 5.40 11.66
C SER A 63 10.80 5.36 13.00
N LEU A 64 10.73 4.24 13.72
CA LEU A 64 11.31 4.10 15.05
C LEU A 64 12.83 3.86 15.03
N PHE A 65 13.30 3.05 14.08
CA PHE A 65 14.65 2.48 14.09
C PHE A 65 15.43 2.72 12.79
N ASN A 66 14.82 3.34 11.78
CA ASN A 66 15.41 3.51 10.44
C ASN A 66 15.78 2.18 9.77
N THR A 67 15.07 1.09 10.09
CA THR A 67 15.30 -0.24 9.52
C THR A 67 14.03 -0.88 8.97
N GLY A 68 14.21 -1.83 8.05
CA GLY A 68 13.21 -2.82 7.65
C GLY A 68 13.82 -4.21 7.77
N LEU A 69 13.23 -5.09 8.60
CA LEU A 69 13.80 -6.39 8.96
C LEU A 69 15.24 -6.27 9.51
N GLY A 70 15.52 -5.18 10.25
CA GLY A 70 16.84 -4.93 10.82
C GLY A 70 17.91 -4.46 9.83
N GLN A 71 17.55 -4.24 8.57
CA GLN A 71 18.43 -3.62 7.57
C GLN A 71 18.14 -2.13 7.48
N ASP A 72 19.16 -1.28 7.52
CA ASP A 72 18.98 0.17 7.40
C ASP A 72 18.41 0.54 6.03
N ILE A 73 17.29 1.27 6.02
CA ILE A 73 16.49 1.54 4.80
C ILE A 73 17.14 2.50 3.81
N ARG A 74 18.32 3.06 4.14
CA ARG A 74 19.09 3.95 3.25
C ARG A 74 20.35 3.27 2.72
N SER A 75 21.16 2.73 3.63
CA SER A 75 22.44 2.10 3.32
C SER A 75 22.31 0.63 2.91
N GLN A 76 21.15 0.02 3.17
CA GLN A 76 20.89 -1.39 2.91
C GLN A 76 21.90 -2.31 3.62
N ARG A 77 22.38 -1.91 4.82
CA ARG A 77 23.27 -2.71 5.67
C ARG A 77 22.51 -3.24 6.89
N SER A 78 22.72 -4.51 7.22
CA SER A 78 22.17 -5.11 8.43
C SER A 78 22.74 -4.44 9.67
N GLN A 79 21.86 -4.09 10.61
CA GLN A 79 22.21 -3.50 11.90
C GLN A 79 22.44 -4.59 12.94
N PRO A 80 23.39 -4.41 13.88
CA PRO A 80 23.54 -5.31 15.02
C PRO A 80 22.21 -5.45 15.77
N ASN A 81 21.78 -6.69 16.04
CA ASN A 81 20.49 -7.01 16.67
C ASN A 81 19.24 -6.48 15.94
N GLY A 82 19.35 -6.08 14.68
CA GLY A 82 18.23 -5.50 13.93
C GLY A 82 17.03 -6.45 13.75
N HIS A 83 17.23 -7.76 13.87
CA HIS A 83 16.13 -8.73 13.81
C HIS A 83 15.07 -8.54 14.92
N TYR A 84 15.38 -7.84 16.01
CA TYR A 84 14.39 -7.49 17.04
C TYR A 84 13.54 -6.26 16.69
N HIS A 85 14.00 -5.38 15.80
CA HIS A 85 13.38 -4.07 15.59
C HIS A 85 11.90 -4.15 15.18
N HIS A 86 11.53 -5.09 14.30
CA HIS A 86 10.13 -5.27 13.91
C HIS A 86 9.25 -5.81 15.06
N LEU A 87 9.80 -6.66 15.94
CA LEU A 87 9.10 -7.14 17.13
C LEU A 87 8.91 -6.01 18.15
N ASP A 88 9.92 -5.18 18.33
CA ASP A 88 9.84 -3.99 19.20
C ASP A 88 8.82 -2.99 18.65
N ALA A 89 8.78 -2.76 17.32
CA ALA A 89 7.77 -1.94 16.67
C ALA A 89 6.34 -2.46 16.93
N ILE A 90 6.13 -3.77 16.81
CA ILE A 90 4.85 -4.42 17.14
C ILE A 90 4.51 -4.20 18.61
N ASN A 91 5.45 -4.48 19.53
CA ASN A 91 5.23 -4.37 20.97
C ASN A 91 4.91 -2.92 21.38
N ILE A 92 5.64 -1.94 20.86
CA ILE A 92 5.40 -0.50 21.09
C ILE A 92 4.02 -0.11 20.59
N THR A 93 3.61 -0.56 19.40
CA THR A 93 2.29 -0.26 18.84
C THR A 93 1.18 -0.84 19.71
N ARG A 94 1.28 -2.14 20.05
CA ARG A 94 0.29 -2.83 20.90
C ARG A 94 0.21 -2.24 22.30
N HIS A 95 1.33 -1.88 22.91
CA HIS A 95 1.38 -1.23 24.21
C HIS A 95 0.66 0.12 24.22
N ASN A 96 0.73 0.85 23.11
CA ASN A 96 0.13 2.17 23.01
C ASN A 96 -1.35 2.18 22.61
N GLY A 97 -1.87 1.06 22.09
CA GLY A 97 -3.27 0.89 21.70
C GLY A 97 -3.51 0.78 20.20
N GLY A 98 -2.52 1.13 19.37
CA GLY A 98 -2.66 1.16 17.93
C GLY A 98 -1.73 2.19 17.26
N ILE A 99 -1.75 2.18 15.94
CA ILE A 99 -1.01 3.08 15.04
C ILE A 99 -1.46 4.52 15.25
N LYS A 100 -2.77 4.76 15.40
CA LYS A 100 -3.32 6.11 15.64
C LYS A 100 -2.73 6.72 16.91
N GLU A 101 -2.66 5.93 17.99
CA GLU A 101 -2.10 6.35 19.26
C GLU A 101 -0.60 6.65 19.18
N LEU A 102 0.16 5.90 18.36
CA LEU A 102 1.58 6.22 18.12
C LEU A 102 1.75 7.60 17.47
N VAL A 103 0.89 7.93 16.51
CA VAL A 103 0.92 9.23 15.81
C VAL A 103 0.47 10.36 16.73
N GLU A 104 -0.61 10.17 17.50
CA GLU A 104 -1.16 11.20 18.40
C GLU A 104 -0.22 11.49 19.58
N LYS A 105 0.47 10.48 20.10
CA LYS A 105 1.48 10.65 21.16
C LYS A 105 2.85 11.13 20.64
N GLY A 106 3.01 11.26 19.32
CA GLY A 106 4.27 11.70 18.69
C GLY A 106 5.41 10.67 18.77
N ILE A 107 5.09 9.39 18.96
CA ILE A 107 6.07 8.29 19.02
C ILE A 107 6.63 8.01 17.63
N ILE A 108 5.78 8.08 16.60
CA ILE A 108 6.20 8.12 15.19
C ILE A 108 5.82 9.47 14.59
N ASN A 109 6.66 9.98 13.70
CA ASN A 109 6.52 11.30 13.09
C ASN A 109 6.64 11.31 11.56
N ASP A 110 6.80 10.13 10.94
CA ASP A 110 6.87 9.95 9.50
C ASP A 110 6.36 8.56 9.08
N GLY A 111 6.21 8.35 7.77
CA GLY A 111 5.86 7.05 7.19
C GLY A 111 4.50 6.99 6.53
N ILE A 112 4.28 5.90 5.81
CA ILE A 112 3.02 5.63 5.09
C ILE A 112 1.85 5.62 6.08
N MET A 113 1.98 4.89 7.18
CA MET A 113 0.94 4.77 8.21
C MET A 113 0.72 6.08 8.95
N TYR A 114 1.79 6.83 9.25
CA TYR A 114 1.70 8.17 9.84
C TYR A 114 0.91 9.11 8.92
N GLU A 115 1.24 9.16 7.63
CA GLU A 115 0.54 10.00 6.66
C GLU A 115 -0.91 9.57 6.45
N CYS A 116 -1.21 8.28 6.50
CA CYS A 116 -2.59 7.80 6.48
C CYS A 116 -3.41 8.37 7.64
N ILE A 117 -2.87 8.34 8.88
CA ILE A 117 -3.56 8.91 10.04
C ILE A 117 -3.70 10.44 9.90
N LYS A 118 -2.64 11.15 9.51
CA LYS A 118 -2.67 12.62 9.40
C LYS A 118 -3.60 13.13 8.30
N ASN A 119 -3.73 12.40 7.19
CA ASN A 119 -4.54 12.80 6.04
C ASN A 119 -5.90 12.07 6.00
N ASN A 120 -6.25 11.31 7.05
CA ASN A 120 -7.49 10.52 7.14
C ASN A 120 -7.67 9.52 5.98
N ILE A 121 -6.57 8.93 5.49
CA ILE A 121 -6.64 7.91 4.45
C ILE A 121 -7.06 6.58 5.09
N PRO A 122 -8.21 6.01 4.71
CA PRO A 122 -8.61 4.70 5.21
C PRO A 122 -7.65 3.62 4.71
N PHE A 123 -7.26 2.74 5.63
CA PHE A 123 -6.47 1.56 5.30
C PHE A 123 -7.10 0.29 5.85
N VAL A 124 -6.87 -0.82 5.15
CA VAL A 124 -7.30 -2.16 5.58
C VAL A 124 -6.06 -3.04 5.65
N LEU A 125 -5.77 -3.55 6.85
CA LEU A 125 -4.70 -4.52 7.09
C LEU A 125 -5.32 -5.91 7.26
N THR A 126 -5.13 -6.79 6.29
CA THR A 126 -5.61 -8.17 6.39
C THR A 126 -4.54 -9.08 6.95
N GLY A 127 -4.95 -9.97 7.86
CA GLY A 127 -4.07 -10.93 8.49
C GLY A 127 -3.60 -12.03 7.54
N SER A 128 -2.45 -12.60 7.85
CA SER A 128 -1.87 -13.76 7.18
C SER A 128 -1.33 -14.76 8.21
N ILE A 129 -1.25 -16.02 7.82
CA ILE A 129 -0.71 -17.11 8.67
C ILE A 129 0.76 -16.93 9.07
N ARG A 130 1.43 -15.91 8.52
CA ARG A 130 2.85 -15.58 8.77
C ARG A 130 3.04 -14.37 9.69
N ASP A 131 1.96 -13.77 10.18
CA ASP A 131 2.04 -12.51 10.89
C ASP A 131 2.64 -12.66 12.28
N ASP A 132 3.68 -11.88 12.56
CA ASP A 132 4.17 -11.63 13.92
C ASP A 132 3.28 -10.58 14.61
N GLY A 133 2.97 -10.76 15.90
CA GLY A 133 2.14 -9.84 16.68
C GLY A 133 0.68 -10.28 16.77
N PRO A 134 -0.21 -9.88 15.83
CA PRO A 134 -0.12 -8.77 14.86
C PRO A 134 -0.40 -7.40 15.48
N LEU A 135 -0.34 -6.34 14.66
CA LEU A 135 -0.81 -5.00 15.06
C LEU A 135 -2.32 -5.00 15.38
N PRO A 136 -2.81 -4.13 16.29
CA PRO A 136 -4.22 -4.10 16.69
C PRO A 136 -5.22 -3.89 15.55
N GLU A 137 -4.84 -3.17 14.49
CA GLU A 137 -5.68 -2.85 13.34
C GLU A 137 -5.86 -4.01 12.35
N VAL A 138 -5.13 -5.12 12.54
CA VAL A 138 -5.15 -6.24 11.60
C VAL A 138 -6.42 -7.07 11.77
N TYR A 139 -7.14 -7.24 10.65
CA TYR A 139 -8.25 -8.18 10.56
C TYR A 139 -7.71 -9.61 10.43
N GLY A 140 -7.64 -10.34 11.56
CA GLY A 140 -7.17 -11.74 11.58
C GLY A 140 -8.10 -12.72 10.87
N ASP A 141 -9.40 -12.43 10.82
CA ASP A 141 -10.36 -13.21 10.04
C ASP A 141 -10.31 -12.81 8.55
N ALA A 142 -9.98 -13.77 7.69
CA ALA A 142 -9.81 -13.54 6.25
C ALA A 142 -11.11 -13.08 5.54
N TYR A 143 -12.28 -13.53 5.99
CA TYR A 143 -13.56 -13.12 5.40
C TYR A 143 -13.96 -11.72 5.83
N ILE A 144 -13.74 -11.36 7.10
CA ILE A 144 -13.92 -10.00 7.59
C ILE A 144 -12.95 -9.06 6.85
N GLY A 145 -11.67 -9.43 6.76
CA GLY A 145 -10.66 -8.69 6.02
C GLY A 145 -11.05 -8.49 4.55
N GLN A 146 -11.49 -9.55 3.86
CA GLN A 146 -11.98 -9.46 2.49
C GLN A 146 -13.20 -8.52 2.37
N ASN A 147 -14.16 -8.60 3.28
CA ASN A 147 -15.32 -7.70 3.26
C ASN A 147 -14.89 -6.24 3.42
N LYS A 148 -13.92 -5.95 4.30
CA LYS A 148 -13.36 -4.62 4.49
C LYS A 148 -12.58 -4.12 3.28
N MET A 149 -11.80 -4.98 2.62
CA MET A 149 -11.18 -4.64 1.34
C MET A 149 -12.25 -4.31 0.29
N ARG A 150 -13.32 -5.10 0.20
CA ARG A 150 -14.42 -4.88 -0.76
C ARG A 150 -15.14 -3.55 -0.54
N GLU A 151 -15.29 -3.10 0.71
CA GLU A 151 -15.85 -1.78 1.03
C GLU A 151 -15.05 -0.63 0.37
N GLN A 152 -13.72 -0.74 0.34
CA GLN A 152 -12.86 0.23 -0.36
C GLN A 152 -12.93 0.05 -1.87
N ILE A 153 -12.80 -1.20 -2.34
CA ILE A 153 -12.77 -1.51 -3.78
C ILE A 153 -14.03 -1.03 -4.49
N ARG A 154 -15.21 -1.12 -3.86
CA ARG A 154 -16.48 -0.63 -4.44
C ARG A 154 -16.46 0.84 -4.83
N LYS A 155 -15.64 1.66 -4.18
CA LYS A 155 -15.47 3.09 -4.47
C LYS A 155 -14.44 3.34 -5.56
N SER A 156 -13.45 2.46 -5.70
CA SER A 156 -12.27 2.68 -6.55
C SER A 156 -12.61 2.80 -8.03
N THR A 157 -12.12 3.85 -8.67
CA THR A 157 -12.07 4.02 -10.13
C THR A 157 -10.72 3.60 -10.71
N THR A 158 -9.68 3.66 -9.88
CA THR A 158 -8.33 3.17 -10.21
C THR A 158 -7.77 2.35 -9.06
N VAL A 159 -7.18 1.19 -9.37
CA VAL A 159 -6.51 0.31 -8.41
C VAL A 159 -5.07 0.08 -8.86
N ILE A 160 -4.11 0.31 -7.97
CA ILE A 160 -2.68 0.13 -8.27
C ILE A 160 -2.06 -0.80 -7.24
N CYS A 161 -1.63 -1.97 -7.69
CA CYS A 161 -0.97 -2.98 -6.88
C CYS A 161 0.55 -2.89 -7.00
N MET A 162 1.27 -2.96 -5.87
CA MET A 162 2.73 -2.92 -5.82
C MET A 162 3.32 -3.99 -4.90
N ALA A 163 4.21 -4.83 -5.45
CA ALA A 163 5.03 -5.80 -4.71
C ALA A 163 4.26 -6.72 -3.74
N THR A 164 3.06 -7.18 -4.12
CA THR A 164 2.22 -8.02 -3.25
C THR A 164 1.35 -8.98 -4.03
N MET A 165 1.85 -10.18 -4.35
CA MET A 165 1.07 -11.17 -5.10
C MET A 165 -0.27 -11.51 -4.44
N LEU A 166 -0.28 -11.84 -3.14
CA LEU A 166 -1.47 -12.32 -2.44
C LEU A 166 -2.57 -11.25 -2.41
N HIS A 167 -2.25 -10.03 -1.95
CA HIS A 167 -3.26 -8.96 -1.85
C HIS A 167 -3.68 -8.46 -3.24
N SER A 168 -2.78 -8.47 -4.23
CA SER A 168 -3.14 -8.09 -5.60
C SER A 168 -4.17 -9.05 -6.18
N ILE A 169 -3.96 -10.36 -6.07
CA ILE A 169 -4.90 -11.36 -6.55
C ILE A 169 -6.23 -11.28 -5.79
N ALA A 170 -6.17 -11.18 -4.45
CA ALA A 170 -7.39 -11.02 -3.65
C ALA A 170 -8.19 -9.79 -4.10
N THR A 171 -7.50 -8.67 -4.31
CA THR A 171 -8.10 -7.43 -4.82
C THR A 171 -8.70 -7.63 -6.21
N GLY A 172 -7.97 -8.24 -7.14
CA GLY A 172 -8.48 -8.49 -8.50
C GLY A 172 -9.75 -9.32 -8.52
N ASN A 173 -9.87 -10.33 -7.66
CA ASN A 173 -11.10 -11.12 -7.52
C ASN A 173 -12.32 -10.29 -7.05
N MET A 174 -12.09 -9.13 -6.43
CA MET A 174 -13.15 -8.22 -5.94
C MET A 174 -13.40 -7.03 -6.87
N THR A 175 -12.55 -6.85 -7.89
CA THR A 175 -12.54 -5.67 -8.75
C THR A 175 -13.32 -5.95 -10.06
N PRO A 176 -14.39 -5.20 -10.36
CA PRO A 176 -15.06 -5.28 -11.64
C PRO A 176 -14.31 -4.50 -12.73
N SER A 177 -14.63 -4.77 -14.00
CA SER A 177 -13.98 -4.13 -15.15
C SER A 177 -14.42 -2.68 -15.40
N PHE A 178 -15.52 -2.24 -14.78
CA PHE A 178 -16.09 -0.90 -14.95
C PHE A 178 -16.74 -0.40 -13.66
N ARG A 179 -16.95 0.91 -13.59
CA ARG A 179 -17.70 1.59 -12.53
C ARG A 179 -18.91 2.30 -13.11
N VAL A 180 -20.02 2.19 -12.39
CA VAL A 180 -21.18 3.05 -12.55
C VAL A 180 -21.03 4.16 -11.53
N LEU A 181 -20.90 5.41 -12.00
CA LEU A 181 -20.77 6.58 -11.14
C LEU A 181 -22.13 7.01 -10.59
N GLU A 182 -22.12 7.97 -9.66
CA GLU A 182 -23.35 8.50 -9.04
C GLU A 182 -24.29 9.15 -10.07
N ASP A 183 -23.73 9.77 -11.12
CA ASP A 183 -24.46 10.35 -12.25
C ASP A 183 -24.97 9.31 -13.25
N LYS A 184 -24.83 8.01 -12.93
CA LYS A 184 -25.18 6.83 -13.74
C LYS A 184 -24.34 6.65 -15.02
N THR A 185 -23.30 7.45 -15.22
CA THR A 185 -22.36 7.20 -16.31
C THR A 185 -21.50 5.98 -16.00
N ILE A 186 -21.07 5.29 -17.06
CA ILE A 186 -20.21 4.12 -16.96
C ILE A 186 -18.82 4.54 -17.41
N ARG A 187 -17.81 4.26 -16.58
CA ARG A 187 -16.40 4.43 -16.98
C ARG A 187 -15.57 3.18 -16.70
N PRO A 188 -14.48 2.95 -17.46
CA PRO A 188 -13.55 1.87 -17.17
C PRO A 188 -12.98 2.00 -15.76
N LEU A 189 -12.79 0.86 -15.09
CA LEU A 189 -11.95 0.79 -13.90
C LEU A 189 -10.53 0.46 -14.35
N TYR A 190 -9.59 1.34 -14.01
CA TYR A 190 -8.18 1.12 -14.33
C TYR A 190 -7.52 0.27 -13.28
N PHE A 191 -6.90 -0.83 -13.68
CA PHE A 191 -6.25 -1.75 -12.76
C PHE A 191 -4.79 -1.95 -13.18
N TYR A 192 -3.86 -1.57 -12.32
CA TYR A 192 -2.43 -1.69 -12.54
C TYR A 192 -1.80 -2.69 -11.58
N SER A 193 -0.86 -3.49 -12.06
CA SER A 193 -0.03 -4.36 -11.24
C SER A 193 1.44 -4.11 -11.54
N VAL A 194 2.19 -3.74 -10.50
CA VAL A 194 3.61 -3.44 -10.56
C VAL A 194 4.37 -4.42 -9.67
N ASP A 195 5.22 -5.24 -10.28
CA ASP A 195 6.06 -6.18 -9.56
C ASP A 195 7.37 -6.41 -10.33
N ILE A 196 8.44 -6.78 -9.64
CA ILE A 196 9.70 -7.15 -10.30
C ILE A 196 9.60 -8.54 -10.95
N SER A 197 8.68 -9.37 -10.46
CA SER A 197 8.46 -10.71 -10.94
C SER A 197 7.38 -10.77 -12.01
N GLU A 198 7.78 -11.17 -13.22
CA GLU A 198 6.83 -11.45 -14.31
C GLU A 198 5.79 -12.50 -13.92
N PHE A 199 6.17 -13.48 -13.10
CA PHE A 199 5.28 -14.53 -12.62
C PHE A 199 4.11 -13.96 -11.80
N VAL A 200 4.36 -12.94 -10.96
CA VAL A 200 3.32 -12.32 -10.12
C VAL A 200 2.30 -11.58 -10.98
N VAL A 201 2.77 -10.80 -11.97
CA VAL A 201 1.87 -10.00 -12.81
C VAL A 201 1.05 -10.87 -13.76
N ASN A 202 1.62 -11.95 -14.30
CA ASN A 202 0.89 -12.87 -15.19
C ASN A 202 -0.26 -13.58 -14.46
N LYS A 203 -0.13 -13.85 -13.15
CA LYS A 203 -1.19 -14.50 -12.37
C LYS A 203 -2.46 -13.67 -12.23
N LEU A 204 -2.38 -12.35 -12.35
CA LEU A 204 -3.56 -11.46 -12.36
C LEU A 204 -4.30 -11.54 -13.69
N VAL A 205 -3.54 -11.54 -14.79
CA VAL A 205 -4.10 -11.70 -16.15
C VAL A 205 -4.81 -13.05 -16.26
N ASP A 206 -4.17 -14.13 -15.78
CA ASP A 206 -4.70 -15.50 -15.82
C ASP A 206 -6.00 -15.68 -15.02
N ARG A 207 -6.28 -14.81 -14.04
CA ARG A 207 -7.46 -14.91 -13.15
C ARG A 207 -8.61 -13.99 -13.55
N GLY A 208 -8.63 -13.55 -14.80
CA GLY A 208 -9.78 -12.85 -15.38
C GLY A 208 -9.86 -11.36 -15.03
N SER A 209 -8.77 -10.76 -14.53
CA SER A 209 -8.65 -9.30 -14.44
C SER A 209 -8.39 -8.72 -15.84
N LEU A 210 -9.41 -8.77 -16.72
CA LEU A 210 -9.30 -8.50 -18.15
C LEU A 210 -8.77 -7.10 -18.49
N THR A 211 -8.90 -6.14 -17.57
CA THR A 211 -8.44 -4.75 -17.75
C THR A 211 -7.10 -4.46 -17.08
N VAL A 212 -6.44 -5.47 -16.49
CA VAL A 212 -5.20 -5.25 -15.76
C VAL A 212 -4.05 -4.89 -16.72
N LYS A 213 -3.38 -3.78 -16.44
CA LYS A 213 -2.12 -3.40 -17.06
C LYS A 213 -0.98 -3.79 -16.13
N THR A 214 0.00 -4.51 -16.67
CA THR A 214 1.12 -5.04 -15.90
C THR A 214 2.40 -4.29 -16.21
N ILE A 215 3.15 -3.89 -15.19
CA ILE A 215 4.44 -3.21 -15.31
C ILE A 215 5.47 -4.05 -14.56
N VAL A 216 6.39 -4.68 -15.30
CA VAL A 216 7.49 -5.46 -14.70
C VAL A 216 8.66 -4.52 -14.42
N THR A 217 8.85 -4.13 -13.16
CA THR A 217 9.89 -3.18 -12.76
C THR A 217 10.15 -3.19 -11.26
N ASN A 218 11.22 -2.52 -10.82
CA ASN A 218 11.47 -2.27 -9.40
C ASN A 218 10.44 -1.25 -8.88
N ILE A 219 9.75 -1.59 -7.78
CA ILE A 219 8.72 -0.72 -7.18
C ILE A 219 9.28 0.61 -6.68
N GLN A 220 10.54 0.66 -6.28
CA GLN A 220 11.21 1.87 -5.81
C GLN A 220 11.34 2.85 -6.98
N ASP A 221 11.89 2.39 -8.10
CA ASP A 221 12.02 3.20 -9.31
C ASP A 221 10.65 3.64 -9.80
N PHE A 222 9.66 2.75 -9.82
CA PHE A 222 8.30 3.07 -10.23
C PHE A 222 7.72 4.21 -9.39
N ILE A 223 7.70 4.07 -8.06
CA ILE A 223 6.99 5.02 -7.20
C ILE A 223 7.72 6.36 -7.11
N VAL A 224 9.06 6.34 -7.13
CA VAL A 224 9.88 7.56 -7.16
C VAL A 224 9.64 8.33 -8.46
N ASN A 225 9.56 7.65 -9.60
CA ASN A 225 9.29 8.30 -10.88
C ASN A 225 7.86 8.84 -10.96
N ILE A 226 6.86 8.10 -10.49
CA ILE A 226 5.47 8.58 -10.42
C ILE A 226 5.36 9.80 -9.51
N SER A 227 5.95 9.76 -8.31
CA SER A 227 5.96 10.91 -7.40
C SER A 227 6.63 12.12 -8.05
N LYS A 228 7.80 11.98 -8.68
CA LYS A 228 8.48 13.09 -9.35
C LYS A 228 7.65 13.73 -10.46
N ARG A 229 6.87 12.94 -11.19
CA ARG A 229 6.04 13.41 -12.31
C ARG A 229 4.77 14.13 -11.86
N LEU A 230 4.25 13.80 -10.68
CA LEU A 230 3.06 14.42 -10.10
C LEU A 230 3.34 15.70 -9.29
N GLY A 231 4.62 16.00 -9.02
CA GLY A 231 5.06 17.20 -8.28
C GLY A 231 5.31 16.94 -6.81
#